data_AF-A0A1Q6YG56-F1
#
_entry.id   AF-A0A1Q6YG56-F1
#
_cell.length_a   1.000
_cell.length_b   1.000
_cell.length_c   1.000
_cell.angle_alpha   90.00
_cell.angle_beta   90.00
_cell.angle_gamma   90.00
#
_symmetry.space_group_name_H-M   'P 1'
#
loop_
_entity.id
_entity.type
_entity.pdbx_description
1 polymer ?
#
loop_
_entity_poly.entity_id
_entity_poly.type
_entity_poly.pdbx_seq_one_letter_code
_entity_poly.pdbx_strand_id
1 'polypeptide(L)'
;MGKLSKANPSARELVTEILDKVLWWNTLKVIVQFLHTKNVEQVRVEFGFVLERDLEGKPQAQNQIVQLSDLESFIQRGLDEGTIEWAGGSDFLFHALGAEVAFVLCNDADVHLASADSSLLFELGHKISSSGIKVYDSGRLI
;
A
#
# COMPACT_ATOMS: atom_id res chain seq x y z
N MET A 1 -11.60 15.98 -5.52
CA MET A 1 -10.51 14.99 -5.37
C MET A 1 -11.16 13.62 -5.35
N GLY A 2 -11.01 12.85 -6.43
CA GLY A 2 -11.64 11.54 -6.58
C GLY A 2 -11.06 10.53 -5.59
N LYS A 3 -11.91 9.69 -5.02
CA LYS A 3 -11.46 8.53 -4.22
C LYS A 3 -10.86 7.52 -5.20
N LEU A 4 -9.54 7.34 -5.17
CA LEU A 4 -8.87 6.17 -5.76
C LEU A 4 -9.20 4.96 -4.88
N SER A 5 -10.41 4.43 -4.98
CA SER A 5 -10.74 3.11 -4.43
C SER A 5 -10.33 2.03 -5.44
N LYS A 6 -10.26 0.77 -4.99
CA LYS A 6 -10.23 -0.44 -5.85
C LYS A 6 -11.28 -0.41 -7.00
N ALA A 7 -12.29 0.46 -6.92
CA ALA A 7 -13.39 0.59 -7.85
C ALA A 7 -13.33 1.82 -8.77
N ASN A 8 -12.18 2.49 -8.94
CA ASN A 8 -12.07 3.50 -10.01
C ASN A 8 -11.87 2.79 -11.37
N PRO A 9 -12.88 2.74 -12.26
CA PRO A 9 -12.77 2.01 -13.52
C PRO A 9 -11.76 2.62 -14.50
N SER A 10 -11.28 3.84 -14.26
CA SER A 10 -10.23 4.46 -15.07
C SER A 10 -8.82 4.29 -14.49
N ALA A 11 -8.66 3.68 -13.32
CA ALA A 11 -7.35 3.42 -12.74
C ALA A 11 -6.74 2.15 -13.34
N ARG A 12 -5.46 2.23 -13.70
CA ARG A 12 -4.66 1.03 -14.00
C ARG A 12 -4.15 0.46 -12.68
N GLU A 13 -4.01 -0.85 -12.62
CA GLU A 13 -3.54 -1.58 -11.44
C GLU A 13 -2.29 -2.40 -11.77
N LEU A 14 -1.29 -2.31 -10.89
CA LEU A 14 -0.14 -3.21 -10.87
C LEU A 14 -0.19 -4.00 -9.55
N VAL A 15 0.28 -5.24 -9.60
CA VAL A 15 0.34 -6.12 -8.43
C VAL A 15 1.78 -6.59 -8.24
N THR A 16 2.31 -6.47 -7.03
CA THR A 16 3.56 -7.13 -6.65
C THR A 16 3.24 -8.38 -5.87
N GLU A 17 3.71 -9.52 -6.35
CA GLU A 17 3.61 -10.79 -5.62
C GLU A 17 4.62 -10.78 -4.47
N ILE A 18 4.11 -10.76 -3.24
CA ILE A 18 4.98 -10.63 -2.07
C ILE A 18 4.98 -11.95 -1.30
N LEU A 19 6.00 -12.74 -1.59
CA LEU A 19 6.17 -14.10 -1.10
C LEU A 19 6.56 -14.18 0.39
N ASP A 20 7.04 -13.07 0.98
CA ASP A 20 7.37 -12.97 2.40
C ASP A 20 7.44 -11.52 2.91
N LYS A 21 7.48 -11.36 4.25
CA LYS A 21 7.53 -10.06 4.93
C LYS A 21 8.78 -9.23 4.58
N VAL A 22 9.92 -9.87 4.28
CA VAL A 22 11.17 -9.15 3.96
C VAL A 22 11.03 -8.46 2.61
N LEU A 23 10.50 -9.18 1.61
CA LEU A 23 10.18 -8.61 0.31
C LEU A 23 9.19 -7.46 0.45
N TRP A 24 8.20 -7.58 1.33
CA TRP A 24 7.26 -6.49 1.57
C TRP A 24 7.90 -5.21 2.05
N TRP A 25 8.73 -5.31 3.10
CA TRP A 25 9.44 -4.14 3.63
C TRP A 25 10.37 -3.52 2.59
N ASN A 26 11.00 -4.34 1.75
CA ASN A 26 11.80 -3.85 0.63
C ASN A 26 10.93 -3.11 -0.41
N THR A 27 9.77 -3.67 -0.79
CA THR A 27 8.81 -3.01 -1.68
C THR A 27 8.35 -1.68 -1.10
N LEU A 28 7.98 -1.63 0.19
CA LEU A 28 7.59 -0.39 0.86
C LEU A 28 8.69 0.65 0.82
N LYS A 29 9.95 0.27 1.05
CA LYS A 29 11.09 1.19 0.95
C LYS A 29 11.24 1.79 -0.44
N VAL A 30 11.09 0.97 -1.49
CA VAL A 30 11.13 1.45 -2.88
C VAL A 30 9.98 2.43 -3.15
N ILE A 31 8.77 2.11 -2.67
CA ILE A 31 7.59 2.98 -2.78
C ILE A 31 7.83 4.32 -2.07
N VAL A 32 8.28 4.30 -0.81
CA VAL A 32 8.54 5.52 -0.02
C VAL A 32 9.59 6.39 -0.71
N GLN A 33 10.69 5.79 -1.18
CA GLN A 33 11.72 6.51 -1.94
C GLN A 33 11.17 7.11 -3.25
N PHE A 34 10.30 6.40 -3.96
CA PHE A 34 9.62 6.92 -5.14
C PHE A 34 8.73 8.13 -4.80
N LEU A 35 7.89 8.02 -3.77
CA LEU A 35 7.00 9.09 -3.36
C LEU A 35 7.78 10.34 -2.92
N HIS A 36 8.91 10.18 -2.25
CA HIS A 36 9.82 11.30 -1.96
C HIS A 36 10.33 11.99 -3.23
N THR A 37 10.69 11.24 -4.29
CA THR A 37 11.10 11.85 -5.57
C THR A 37 9.96 12.60 -6.28
N LYS A 38 8.71 12.38 -5.86
CA LYS A 38 7.51 13.10 -6.33
C LYS A 38 7.07 14.21 -5.37
N ASN A 39 7.89 14.56 -4.38
CA ASN A 39 7.60 15.57 -3.36
C ASN A 39 6.33 15.28 -2.54
N VAL A 40 6.01 14.00 -2.34
CA VAL A 40 4.93 13.60 -1.42
C VAL A 40 5.48 13.65 0.00
N GLU A 41 4.79 14.38 0.88
CA GLU A 41 5.17 14.52 2.29
C GLU A 41 4.29 13.67 3.22
N GLN A 42 3.05 13.42 2.82
CA GLN A 42 2.04 12.80 3.68
C GLN A 42 1.25 11.75 2.91
N VAL A 43 0.75 10.75 3.64
CA VAL A 43 -0.17 9.75 3.15
C VAL A 43 -1.42 9.71 4.01
N ARG A 44 -2.59 9.51 3.38
CA ARG A 44 -3.80 9.13 4.11
C ARG A 44 -3.83 7.62 4.23
N VAL A 45 -3.95 7.09 5.44
CA VAL A 45 -4.10 5.66 5.69
C VAL A 45 -5.57 5.33 5.97
N GLU A 46 -6.03 4.21 5.44
CA GLU A 46 -7.35 3.65 5.69
C GLU A 46 -7.19 2.22 6.20
N PHE A 47 -7.73 1.96 7.40
CA PHE A 47 -7.66 0.66 8.02
C PHE A 47 -8.84 -0.20 7.59
N GLY A 48 -8.56 -1.46 7.28
CA GLY A 48 -9.59 -2.47 7.20
C GLY A 48 -10.06 -2.90 8.59
N PHE A 49 -11.12 -3.72 8.61
CA PHE A 49 -11.67 -4.31 9.82
C PHE A 49 -10.84 -5.51 10.28
N VAL A 50 -10.40 -5.54 11.55
CA VAL A 50 -9.64 -6.66 12.13
C VAL A 50 -10.56 -7.45 13.06
N LEU A 51 -10.88 -8.69 12.67
CA LEU A 51 -11.85 -9.53 13.39
C LEU A 51 -11.40 -9.85 14.82
N GLU A 52 -10.12 -10.19 15.01
CA GLU A 52 -9.58 -10.57 16.32
C GLU A 52 -9.77 -9.46 17.36
N ARG A 53 -9.60 -8.19 16.97
CA ARG A 53 -9.83 -7.04 17.86
C ARG A 53 -11.29 -6.94 18.30
N ASP A 54 -12.21 -7.16 17.38
CA ASP A 54 -13.66 -7.11 17.66
C ASP A 54 -14.06 -8.21 18.64
N LEU A 55 -13.55 -9.43 18.42
CA LEU A 55 -13.77 -10.58 19.32
C LEU A 55 -13.19 -10.34 20.73
N GLU A 56 -12.09 -9.58 20.83
CA GLU A 56 -11.47 -9.18 22.10
C GLU A 56 -12.11 -7.93 22.73
N GLY A 57 -13.12 -7.32 22.09
CA GLY A 57 -13.75 -6.07 22.54
C GLY A 57 -12.82 -4.84 22.46
N LYS A 58 -11.74 -4.92 21.68
CA LYS A 58 -10.83 -3.80 21.43
C LYS A 58 -11.38 -2.90 20.32
N PRO A 59 -11.16 -1.57 20.41
CA PRO A 59 -11.59 -0.67 19.35
C PRO A 59 -10.79 -0.92 18.06
N GLN A 60 -11.47 -0.77 16.92
CA GLN A 60 -10.85 -0.76 15.59
C GLN A 60 -9.97 0.48 15.42
N ALA A 61 -8.95 0.37 14.57
CA ALA A 61 -8.11 1.51 14.22
C ALA A 61 -8.89 2.53 13.38
N GLN A 62 -8.47 3.79 13.46
CA GLN A 62 -9.13 4.89 12.77
C GLN A 62 -8.24 5.44 11.66
N ASN A 63 -8.88 5.77 10.54
CA ASN A 63 -8.25 6.40 9.40
C ASN A 63 -7.60 7.72 9.80
N GLN A 64 -6.41 7.99 9.27
CA GLN A 64 -5.63 9.16 9.66
C GLN A 64 -4.66 9.59 8.56
N ILE A 65 -3.99 10.72 8.77
CA ILE A 65 -2.92 11.20 7.90
C ILE A 65 -1.59 11.00 8.63
N VAL A 66 -0.64 10.39 7.94
CA VAL A 66 0.69 10.04 8.47
C VAL A 66 1.74 10.74 7.60
N GLN A 67 2.84 11.20 8.22
CA GLN A 67 4.00 11.68 7.47
C GLN A 67 4.62 10.52 6.70
N LEU A 68 5.02 10.75 5.45
CA LEU A 68 5.63 9.70 4.62
C LEU A 68 6.90 9.14 5.28
N SER A 69 7.67 9.99 5.98
CA SER A 69 8.86 9.58 6.74
C SER A 69 8.56 8.60 7.87
N ASP A 70 7.34 8.62 8.40
CA ASP A 70 6.94 7.84 9.56
C ASP A 70 6.15 6.58 9.15
N LEU A 71 5.83 6.43 7.86
CA LEU A 71 4.96 5.37 7.35
C LEU A 71 5.48 3.96 7.68
N GLU A 72 6.78 3.71 7.52
CA GLU A 72 7.39 2.41 7.84
C GLU A 72 7.20 2.06 9.32
N SER A 73 7.55 3.00 10.20
CA SER A 73 7.41 2.83 11.66
C SER A 73 5.95 2.73 12.10
N PHE A 74 5.05 3.43 11.41
CA PHE A 74 3.62 3.40 11.65
C PHE A 74 3.03 2.02 11.33
N ILE A 75 3.35 1.46 10.15
CA ILE A 75 2.84 0.14 9.78
C ILE A 75 3.42 -0.95 10.67
N GLN A 76 4.71 -0.87 11.02
CA GLN A 76 5.35 -1.84 11.91
C GLN A 76 4.63 -1.89 13.25
N ARG A 77 4.38 -0.72 13.86
CA ARG A 77 3.61 -0.62 15.09
C ARG A 77 2.20 -1.16 14.92
N GLY A 78 1.55 -0.87 13.80
CA GLY A 78 0.20 -1.36 13.51
C GLY A 78 0.14 -2.89 13.46
N LEU A 79 1.15 -3.53 12.86
CA LEU A 79 1.29 -4.99 12.85
C LEU A 79 1.55 -5.55 14.26
N ASP A 80 2.41 -4.91 15.05
CA ASP A 80 2.74 -5.35 16.41
C ASP A 80 1.54 -5.20 17.38
N GLU A 81 0.73 -4.15 17.19
CA GLU A 81 -0.49 -3.89 17.97
C GLU A 81 -1.72 -4.66 17.47
N GLY A 82 -1.60 -5.37 16.34
CA GLY A 82 -2.69 -6.08 15.68
C GLY A 82 -3.79 -5.16 15.15
N THR A 83 -3.47 -3.92 14.78
CA THR A 83 -4.38 -2.99 14.08
C THR A 83 -4.27 -3.08 12.57
N ILE A 84 -3.18 -3.63 12.06
CA ILE A 84 -2.96 -4.02 10.67
C ILE A 84 -2.70 -5.52 10.67
N GLU A 85 -3.31 -6.24 9.74
CA GLU A 85 -3.05 -7.67 9.56
C GLU A 85 -2.11 -7.91 8.38
N TRP A 86 -1.14 -8.78 8.58
CA TRP A 86 -0.31 -9.32 7.49
C TRP A 86 -0.95 -10.60 6.98
N ALA A 87 -1.27 -10.67 5.69
CA ALA A 87 -1.86 -11.87 5.08
C ALA A 87 -3.10 -12.38 5.86
N GLY A 88 -3.94 -11.45 6.32
CA GLY A 88 -5.04 -11.71 7.26
C GLY A 88 -6.42 -11.64 6.61
N GLY A 89 -7.41 -11.15 7.34
CA GLY A 89 -8.77 -10.93 6.84
C GLY A 89 -9.01 -9.50 6.34
N SER A 90 -8.03 -8.63 6.49
CA SER A 90 -8.18 -7.18 6.36
C SER A 90 -7.19 -6.55 5.38
N ASP A 91 -7.68 -5.65 4.53
CA ASP A 91 -6.84 -4.82 3.67
C ASP A 91 -6.38 -3.57 4.41
N PHE A 92 -5.12 -3.18 4.24
CA PHE A 92 -4.61 -1.88 4.69
C PHE A 92 -4.27 -1.01 3.49
N LEU A 93 -4.83 0.21 3.45
CA LEU A 93 -4.69 1.11 2.32
C LEU A 93 -3.91 2.36 2.71
N PHE A 94 -3.11 2.87 1.78
CA PHE A 94 -2.56 4.21 1.91
C PHE A 94 -2.58 4.96 0.56
N HIS A 95 -2.88 6.25 0.64
CA HIS A 95 -3.02 7.15 -0.50
C HIS A 95 -2.01 8.27 -0.38
N ALA A 96 -1.16 8.44 -1.40
CA ALA A 96 -0.21 9.55 -1.43
C ALA A 96 -0.96 10.88 -1.55
N LEU A 97 -0.74 11.81 -0.63
CA LEU A 97 -1.34 13.15 -0.74
C LEU A 97 -0.51 13.98 -1.72
N GLY A 98 -1.18 14.49 -2.77
CA GLY A 98 -0.52 15.26 -3.83
C GLY A 98 -0.03 14.42 -5.02
N ALA A 99 -0.13 13.09 -4.96
CA ALA A 99 0.10 12.20 -6.10
C ALA A 99 -1.11 11.28 -6.29
N GLU A 100 -1.53 11.05 -7.53
CA GLU A 100 -2.72 10.25 -7.81
C GLU A 100 -2.39 8.75 -7.78
N VAL A 101 -1.89 8.24 -6.65
CA VAL A 101 -1.55 6.81 -6.47
C VAL A 101 -2.03 6.29 -5.12
N ALA A 102 -2.62 5.10 -5.15
CA ALA A 102 -3.10 4.36 -4.00
C ALA A 102 -2.39 3.02 -3.91
N PHE A 103 -2.21 2.56 -2.68
CA PHE A 103 -1.55 1.31 -2.36
C PHE A 103 -2.44 0.50 -1.44
N VAL A 104 -2.52 -0.81 -1.68
CA VAL A 104 -3.25 -1.74 -0.83
C VAL A 104 -2.31 -2.87 -0.47
N LEU A 105 -2.08 -3.06 0.83
CA LEU A 105 -1.60 -4.33 1.35
C LEU A 105 -2.82 -5.24 1.48
N CYS A 106 -2.88 -6.25 0.61
CA CYS A 106 -3.97 -7.18 0.54
C CYS A 106 -3.86 -8.28 1.60
N ASN A 107 -5.01 -8.88 1.86
CA ASN A 107 -5.21 -10.02 2.73
C ASN A 107 -4.42 -11.29 2.31
N ASP A 108 -3.89 -11.35 1.09
CA ASP A 108 -3.04 -12.43 0.58
C ASP A 108 -1.53 -12.09 0.56
N ALA A 109 -1.16 -11.00 1.23
CA ALA A 109 0.20 -10.42 1.33
C ALA A 109 0.65 -9.58 0.14
N ASP A 110 -0.07 -9.56 -0.97
CA ASP A 110 0.32 -8.79 -2.15
C ASP A 110 0.18 -7.28 -1.91
N VAL A 111 0.96 -6.50 -2.66
CA VAL A 111 0.78 -5.05 -2.73
C VAL A 111 0.22 -4.67 -4.09
N HIS A 112 -0.96 -4.07 -4.06
CA HIS A 112 -1.63 -3.54 -5.23
C HIS A 112 -1.35 -2.04 -5.32
N LEU A 113 -1.01 -1.59 -6.51
CA LEU A 113 -0.76 -0.19 -6.84
C LEU A 113 -1.81 0.25 -7.86
N ALA A 114 -2.57 1.28 -7.54
CA ALA A 114 -3.61 1.80 -8.43
C ALA A 114 -3.44 3.31 -8.66
N SER A 115 -3.53 3.73 -9.92
CA SER A 115 -3.43 5.14 -10.30
C SER A 115 -4.24 5.42 -11.56
N ALA A 116 -4.85 6.61 -11.64
CA ALA A 116 -5.39 7.11 -12.91
C ALA A 116 -4.27 7.67 -13.82
N ASP A 117 -3.13 8.06 -13.25
CA ASP A 117 -1.93 8.43 -14.00
C ASP A 117 -1.12 7.18 -14.33
N SER A 118 -1.37 6.65 -15.53
CA SER A 118 -0.65 5.47 -16.03
C SER A 118 0.87 5.69 -16.09
N SER A 119 1.33 6.91 -16.35
CA SER A 119 2.77 7.18 -16.47
C SER A 119 3.48 7.08 -15.12
N LEU A 120 2.86 7.63 -14.07
CA LEU A 120 3.32 7.51 -12.69
C LEU A 120 3.37 6.04 -12.26
N LEU A 121 2.33 5.28 -12.59
CA LEU A 121 2.23 3.86 -12.25
C LEU A 121 3.30 3.02 -12.96
N PHE A 122 3.55 3.27 -14.25
CA PHE A 122 4.62 2.59 -15.01
C PHE A 122 6.01 2.93 -14.46
N GLU A 123 6.27 4.19 -14.13
CA GLU A 123 7.55 4.61 -13.55
C GLU A 123 7.81 3.90 -12.21
N LEU A 124 6.79 3.83 -11.36
CA LEU A 124 6.85 3.12 -10.09
C LEU A 124 7.03 1.61 -10.28
N GLY A 125 6.26 1.00 -11.19
CA GLY A 125 6.38 -0.41 -11.55
C GLY A 125 7.80 -0.77 -11.99
N HIS A 126 8.41 0.03 -12.87
CA HIS A 126 9.80 -0.17 -13.27
C HIS A 126 10.79 0.00 -12.13
N LYS A 127 10.55 0.95 -11.21
CA LYS A 127 11.42 1.15 -10.05
C LYS A 127 11.38 -0.04 -9.08
N ILE A 128 10.20 -0.64 -8.91
CA ILE A 128 10.03 -1.86 -8.11
C ILE A 128 10.68 -3.05 -8.82
N SER A 129 10.40 -3.24 -10.11
CA SER A 129 10.95 -4.33 -10.93
C SER A 129 12.49 -4.31 -10.99
N SER A 130 13.08 -3.14 -11.18
CA SER A 130 14.55 -2.96 -11.15
C SER A 130 15.20 -3.25 -9.79
N SER A 131 14.41 -3.31 -8.72
CA SER A 131 14.87 -3.72 -7.38
C SER A 131 14.81 -5.24 -7.15
N GLY A 132 14.48 -6.02 -8.19
CA GLY A 132 14.39 -7.49 -8.14
C GLY A 132 13.05 -8.03 -7.64
N ILE A 133 12.05 -7.16 -7.45
CA ILE A 133 10.70 -7.52 -7.01
C ILE A 133 9.82 -7.72 -8.25
N LYS A 134 9.09 -8.83 -8.32
CA LYS A 134 8.20 -9.08 -9.45
C LYS A 134 7.00 -8.13 -9.42
N VAL A 135 6.72 -7.49 -10.55
CA VAL A 135 5.56 -6.62 -10.75
C VAL A 135 4.74 -7.18 -11.91
N TYR A 136 3.44 -7.30 -11.72
CA TYR A 136 2.50 -7.82 -12.70
C TYR A 136 1.49 -6.73 -13.09
N ASP A 137 1.22 -6.65 -14.38
CA ASP A 137 0.21 -5.78 -14.98
C ASP A 137 -0.84 -6.67 -15.66
N SER A 138 -2.06 -6.67 -15.13
CA SER A 138 -3.13 -7.54 -15.63
C SER A 138 -2.71 -9.02 -15.75
N GLY A 139 -1.91 -9.51 -14.79
CA GLY A 139 -1.37 -10.87 -14.75
C GLY A 139 -0.11 -11.10 -15.60
N ARG A 140 0.44 -10.09 -16.28
CA ARG A 140 1.69 -10.20 -17.05
C ARG A 140 2.86 -9.56 -16.30
N LEU A 141 3.96 -10.29 -16.16
CA LEU A 141 5.19 -9.78 -15.54
C LEU A 141 5.79 -8.63 -16.39
N ILE A 142 6.22 -7.53 -15.74
CA ILE A 142 6.81 -6.32 -16.38
C ILE A 142 8.17 -5.90 -15.83
#